data_AF-A0A9X2EEJ7-F1
#
_entry.id   AF-A0A9X2EEJ7-F1
#
_cell.length_a   1.000
_cell.length_b   1.000
_cell.length_c   1.000
_cell.angle_alpha   90.00
_cell.angle_beta   90.00
_cell.angle_gamma   90.00
#
_symmetry.space_group_name_H-M   'P 1'
#
loop_
_entity.id
_entity.type
_entity.pdbx_description
1 polymer ?
#
loop_
_entity_poly.entity_id
_entity_poly.type
_entity_poly.pdbx_seq_one_letter_code
_entity_poly.pdbx_strand_id
1 'polypeptide(L)' 'MIAPLHQRDIWAERHRFCDDTPPPIASLDEARYVLTIHAGHDGHCRQYAAAMARATGSAE' A
#
# COMPACT_ATOMS: atom_id res chain seq x y z
N MET A 1 8.19 7.23 15.32
CA MET A 1 9.28 7.02 14.32
C MET A 1 8.76 7.55 13.00
N ILE A 2 9.36 8.61 12.45
CA ILE A 2 8.99 9.17 11.15
C ILE A 2 9.73 8.32 10.11
N ALA A 3 9.01 7.62 9.23
CA ALA A 3 9.66 6.92 8.11
C ALA A 3 10.50 7.95 7.32
N PRO A 4 11.78 7.65 7.01
CA PRO A 4 12.61 8.60 6.25
C PRO A 4 11.91 8.93 4.95
N LEU A 5 11.86 10.22 4.58
CA LEU A 5 11.12 10.72 3.40
C LEU A 5 11.37 9.87 2.15
N HIS A 6 12.60 9.40 1.99
CA HIS A 6 13.05 8.51 0.93
C HIS A 6 12.22 7.22 0.79
N GLN A 7 11.77 6.64 1.90
CA GLN A 7 10.96 5.42 1.89
C GLN A 7 9.54 5.70 1.38
N ARG A 8 8.95 6.84 1.75
CA ARG A 8 7.63 7.23 1.24
C ARG A 8 7.68 7.56 -0.25
N ASP A 9 8.78 8.14 -0.74
CA ASP A 9 8.98 8.40 -2.16
C ASP A 9 9.04 7.08 -2.96
N ILE A 10 9.74 6.07 -2.43
CA ILE A 10 9.77 4.73 -3.02
C ILE A 10 8.36 4.12 -3.08
N TRP A 11 7.57 4.26 -2.01
CA TRP A 11 6.18 3.78 -2.01
C TRP A 11 5.29 4.58 -2.97
N ALA A 12 5.49 5.89 -3.08
CA ALA A 12 4.75 6.72 -4.01
C ALA A 12 4.95 6.26 -5.46
N GLU A 13 6.19 5.94 -5.85
CA GLU A 13 6.48 5.44 -7.18
C GLU A 13 5.91 4.02 -7.39
N ARG A 14 6.15 3.11 -6.44
CA ARG A 14 5.67 1.71 -6.51
C ARG A 14 4.15 1.57 -6.54
N HIS A 15 3.44 2.50 -5.92
CA HIS A 15 1.99 2.45 -5.75
C HIS A 15 1.26 3.54 -6.54
N ARG A 16 1.90 4.06 -7.60
CA ARG A 16 1.39 5.18 -8.39
C ARG A 16 0.16 4.82 -9.23
N PHE A 17 0.14 3.63 -9.85
CA PHE A 17 -0.89 3.27 -10.82
C PHE A 17 -1.75 2.09 -10.35
N CYS A 18 -3.05 2.34 -10.18
CA CYS A 18 -3.97 1.37 -9.56
C CYS A 18 -4.12 0.06 -10.34
N ASP A 19 -3.93 0.10 -11.67
CA ASP A 19 -4.06 -1.04 -12.56
C ASP A 19 -2.83 -1.96 -12.58
N ASP A 20 -1.70 -1.50 -12.03
CA ASP A 20 -0.49 -2.31 -11.94
C ASP A 20 -0.69 -3.49 -10.98
N THR A 21 0.03 -4.58 -11.26
CA THR A 21 0.10 -5.68 -10.29
C THR A 21 0.84 -5.17 -9.05
N PRO A 22 0.21 -5.15 -7.87
CA PRO A 22 0.83 -4.58 -6.67
C PRO A 22 2.06 -5.41 -6.29
N PRO A 23 3.23 -4.78 -6.06
CA PRO A 23 4.35 -5.49 -5.48
C PRO A 23 3.98 -5.95 -4.05
N PRO A 24 4.64 -7.00 -3.52
CA PRO A 24 4.43 -7.42 -2.14
C PRO A 24 4.67 -6.25 -1.18
N ILE A 25 3.63 -5.91 -0.41
CA ILE A 25 3.70 -4.90 0.64
C ILE A 25 4.47 -5.53 1.79
N ALA A 26 5.65 -5.00 2.10
CA ALA A 26 6.64 -5.65 2.96
C ALA A 26 6.46 -5.31 4.44
N SER A 27 5.78 -4.21 4.76
CA SER A 27 5.64 -3.71 6.13
C SER A 27 4.24 -3.16 6.43
N LEU A 28 3.89 -3.09 7.71
CA LEU A 28 2.64 -2.45 8.15
C LEU A 28 2.62 -0.95 7.90
N ASP A 29 3.79 -0.30 7.84
CA ASP A 29 3.87 1.14 7.56
C ASP A 29 3.57 1.42 6.07
N GLU A 30 4.13 0.61 5.17
CA GLU A 30 3.78 0.62 3.74
C GLU A 30 2.29 0.34 3.54
N ALA A 31 1.73 -0.66 4.25
CA ALA A 31 0.30 -0.95 4.18
C ALA A 31 -0.56 0.27 4.56
N ARG A 32 -0.24 0.95 5.67
CA ARG A 32 -0.96 2.15 6.12
C ARG A 32 -0.83 3.30 5.12
N TYR A 33 0.35 3.46 4.52
CA TYR A 33 0.56 4.45 3.46
C TYR A 33 -0.35 4.17 2.27
N VAL A 34 -0.34 2.94 1.75
CA VAL A 34 -1.17 2.54 0.60
C VAL A 34 -2.66 2.70 0.90
N LEU A 35 -3.12 2.29 2.09
CA LEU A 35 -4.51 2.49 2.51
C LEU A 35 -4.92 3.96 2.51
N THR A 36 -4.03 4.85 2.91
CA THR A 36 -4.31 6.30 2.96
C THR A 36 -4.43 6.89 1.55
N ILE A 37 -3.51 6.53 0.65
CA ILE A 37 -3.46 7.06 -0.72
C ILE A 37 -4.59 6.50 -1.58
N HIS A 38 -4.92 5.22 -1.42
CA HIS A 38 -5.89 4.50 -2.26
C HIS A 38 -7.29 4.37 -1.63
N ALA A 39 -7.55 5.02 -0.49
CA ALA A 39 -8.84 4.97 0.19
C ALA A 39 -10.03 5.34 -0.71
N GLY A 40 -9.83 6.26 -1.66
CA GLY A 40 -10.91 6.70 -2.57
C GLY A 40 -11.36 5.66 -3.59
N HIS A 41 -10.67 4.53 -3.70
CA HIS A 41 -11.01 3.46 -4.65
C HIS A 41 -11.56 2.19 -3.97
N ASP A 42 -11.49 2.10 -2.64
CA ASP A 42 -11.97 0.98 -1.83
C ASP A 42 -11.62 -0.41 -2.45
N GLY A 43 -12.59 -1.32 -2.50
CA GLY A 43 -12.42 -2.67 -3.02
C GLY A 43 -12.15 -2.77 -4.53
N HIS A 44 -12.25 -1.66 -5.28
CA HIS A 44 -11.94 -1.66 -6.71
C HIS A 44 -10.44 -1.50 -6.99
N CYS A 45 -9.65 -1.07 -6.00
CA CYS A 45 -8.20 -0.98 -6.14
C CYS A 45 -7.51 -2.23 -5.59
N ARG A 46 -6.78 -2.94 -6.47
CA ARG A 46 -6.00 -4.14 -6.10
C ARG A 46 -4.94 -3.82 -5.04
N GLN A 47 -4.38 -2.61 -5.09
CA GLN A 47 -3.39 -2.17 -4.11
C GLN A 47 -4.01 -1.90 -2.74
N TYR A 48 -5.20 -1.30 -2.71
CA TYR A 48 -5.96 -1.11 -1.47
C TYR A 48 -6.31 -2.46 -0.84
N ALA A 49 -6.79 -3.41 -1.64
CA ALA A 49 -7.10 -4.76 -1.19
C ALA A 49 -5.86 -5.50 -0.63
N ALA A 50 -4.72 -5.41 -1.32
CA ALA A 50 -3.46 -5.99 -0.85
C ALA A 50 -2.99 -5.36 0.48
N ALA A 51 -3.14 -4.05 0.61
CA ALA A 51 -2.80 -3.33 1.84
C ALA A 51 -3.72 -3.69 3.00
N MET A 52 -5.03 -3.84 2.74
CA MET A 52 -6.01 -4.34 3.71
C MET A 52 -5.64 -5.75 4.19
N ALA A 53 -5.35 -6.67 3.27
CA ALA A 53 -4.96 -8.04 3.61
C ALA A 53 -3.68 -8.06 4.47
N ARG A 54 -2.69 -7.23 4.13
CA ARG A 54 -1.46 -7.10 4.92
C ARG A 54 -1.70 -6.50 6.31
N ALA A 55 -2.57 -5.50 6.43
CA ALA A 55 -2.85 -4.82 7.69
C ALA A 55 -3.70 -5.67 8.65
N THR A 56 -4.56 -6.54 8.10
CA THR A 56 -5.47 -7.41 8.87
C THR A 56 -4.91 -8.80 9.12
N GLY A 57 -3.76 -9.15 8.53
CA GLY A 57 -3.11 -10.45 8.69
C GLY A 57 -3.73 -11.56 7.86
N SER A 58 -4.52 -11.23 6.82
CA SER A 58 -5.13 -12.21 5.91
C SER A 58 -4.23 -12.61 4.73
N ALA A 59 -2.98 -12.16 4.71
CA ALA A 59 -1.98 -12.57 3.74
C ALA A 59 -1.04 -13.61 4.40
N GLU A 60 -1.50 -14.87 4.42
CA GLU A 60 -0.69 -16.07 4.65
C GLU A 60 -0.62 -16.90 3.36
#